data_AF-D8IR98-F1
#
_entry.id   AF-D8IR98-F1
#
_cell.length_a   1.000
_cell.length_b   1.000
_cell.length_c   1.000
_cell.angle_alpha   90.00
_cell.angle_beta   90.00
_cell.angle_gamma   90.00
#
_symmetry.space_group_name_H-M   'P 1'
#
loop_
_entity.id
_entity.type
_entity.pdbx_description
1 polymer ?
#
loop_
_entity_poly.entity_id
_entity_poly.type
_entity_poly.pdbx_seq_one_letter_code
_entity_poly.pdbx_strand_id
1 'polypeptide(L)'
;MRAWSVQCRPFRATADTTTTSTMPFAFLPERSCRRICRGLSWMLLALLLAACSRAPAPGARLPQDAYIWQRQWTPALRTALSASHAHVARWHVLAAELGASGRWIDIDPDVEALANTGRPLLMTVRINGQLARLDAAAIQDHLLERLSAWRRRGLQPAALEIDYDCATARLPEYIAFLRSLKARVAPLDLAVTALPTWLSSPQLASLLAVADESTLQVHAVLDPRLGLFDARLAQDWLHQYAQRTRRPWHVALPAYGARVSWDAQGRIAAVESERPLLAGGLGNELMVDPQVMARFVAQLQASPPAGMAGITWFRLPTGDDRRAWSLSTWIAVLEGKPLKPGLQVQLVAGQGGNTPSDIRLNNEGNADVSLPLRVRIKVRAGDAASAGNVCSGDGINGYTLENDAQGRYLRLGQAGLLRAGASRTIGWLRCAEGGAAPDITLEMGS
;
A
#
# COMPACT_ATOMS: atom_id res chain seq x y z
N MET A 1 12.39 25.04 50.74
CA MET A 1 12.72 24.15 51.88
C MET A 1 12.63 22.71 51.40
N ARG A 2 13.56 21.77 51.58
CA ARG A 2 14.98 21.71 51.98
C ARG A 2 15.54 20.52 51.19
N ALA A 3 16.67 20.70 50.52
CA ALA A 3 17.48 19.63 49.96
C ALA A 3 18.25 18.93 51.08
N TRP A 4 18.48 17.62 50.94
CA TRP A 4 19.42 16.88 51.79
C TRP A 4 20.48 16.23 50.89
N SER A 5 21.66 16.83 50.93
CA SER A 5 22.94 16.27 50.50
C SER A 5 23.62 15.64 51.71
N VAL A 6 24.09 14.39 51.60
CA VAL A 6 24.98 13.78 52.60
C VAL A 6 26.33 13.51 51.95
N GLN A 7 27.32 14.29 52.39
CA GLN A 7 28.75 14.05 52.21
C GLN A 7 29.23 13.07 53.30
N CYS A 8 30.02 12.08 52.91
CA CYS A 8 30.87 11.33 53.84
C CYS A 8 32.33 11.52 53.45
N ARG A 9 33.13 11.98 54.41
CA ARG A 9 34.61 12.02 54.42
C ARG A 9 35.12 11.13 55.57
N PRO A 10 36.42 10.78 55.60
CA PRO A 10 36.87 9.41 55.84
C PRO A 10 37.35 9.16 57.27
N PHE A 11 37.38 7.89 57.66
CA PHE A 11 38.04 7.43 58.88
C PHE A 11 39.37 6.75 58.54
N ARG A 12 40.41 7.05 59.34
CA ARG A 12 41.79 6.56 59.22
C ARG A 12 42.17 5.87 60.54
N ALA A 13 43.19 5.02 60.44
CA ALA A 13 43.96 4.36 61.50
C ALA A 13 43.35 3.01 61.97
N THR A 14 44.10 1.94 62.24
CA THR A 14 45.52 1.75 62.57
C THR A 14 45.99 0.36 62.11
N ALA A 15 47.30 0.21 61.90
CA ALA A 15 47.99 -1.06 61.75
C ALA A 15 48.12 -1.77 63.11
N ASP A 16 48.08 -3.11 63.15
CA ASP A 16 49.15 -3.87 63.81
C ASP A 16 49.16 -5.37 63.47
N THR A 17 50.41 -5.85 63.39
CA THR A 17 50.99 -7.19 63.62
C THR A 17 50.49 -8.48 62.92
N THR A 18 51.41 -8.96 62.07
CA THR A 18 51.77 -10.32 61.65
C THR A 18 51.41 -11.50 62.56
N THR A 19 50.86 -12.57 61.96
CA THR A 19 51.25 -13.94 62.30
C THR A 19 51.15 -14.85 61.07
N THR A 20 52.27 -15.47 60.74
CA THR A 20 52.51 -16.42 59.66
C THR A 20 51.81 -17.75 59.97
N SER A 21 50.97 -18.24 59.07
CA SER A 21 50.64 -19.67 59.00
C SER A 21 50.46 -20.09 57.54
N THR A 22 51.46 -20.79 57.05
CA THR A 22 51.54 -21.44 55.75
C THR A 22 50.58 -22.64 55.70
N MET A 23 49.67 -22.64 54.72
CA MET A 23 48.95 -23.83 54.25
C MET A 23 49.02 -23.89 52.71
N PRO A 24 49.03 -25.10 52.12
CA PRO A 24 49.61 -25.35 50.82
C PRO A 24 48.69 -24.92 49.67
N PHE A 25 49.32 -24.38 48.63
CA PHE A 25 48.74 -24.14 47.31
C PHE A 25 48.26 -25.46 46.70
N ALA A 26 46.94 -25.59 46.52
CA ALA A 26 46.39 -26.45 45.48
C ALA A 26 46.39 -25.65 44.17
N PHE A 27 47.39 -25.90 43.33
CA PHE A 27 47.47 -25.39 41.96
C PHE A 27 46.29 -25.94 41.14
N LEU A 28 45.27 -25.12 40.93
CA LEU A 28 44.37 -25.29 39.78
C LEU A 28 45.09 -24.69 38.55
N PRO A 29 45.20 -25.42 37.43
CA PRO A 29 45.96 -24.94 36.29
C PRO A 29 45.27 -23.74 35.64
N GLU A 30 45.90 -22.56 35.73
CA GLU A 30 45.43 -21.28 35.14
C GLU A 30 45.05 -21.37 33.65
N ARG A 31 45.58 -22.38 32.94
CA ARG A 31 45.28 -22.65 31.53
C ARG A 31 43.85 -23.15 31.30
N SER A 32 43.24 -23.82 32.28
CA SER A 32 41.87 -24.32 32.17
C SER A 32 40.84 -23.22 32.38
N CYS A 33 41.08 -22.30 33.32
CA CYS A 33 40.17 -21.19 33.59
C CYS A 33 40.06 -20.20 32.41
N ARG A 34 41.19 -19.89 31.74
CA ARG A 34 41.20 -19.04 30.54
C ARG A 34 40.52 -19.67 29.32
N ARG A 35 40.53 -21.00 29.19
CA ARG A 35 39.83 -21.72 28.11
C ARG A 35 38.33 -21.75 28.34
N ILE A 36 37.90 -21.94 29.59
CA ILE A 36 36.49 -21.93 29.98
C ILE A 36 35.88 -20.53 29.81
N CYS A 37 36.57 -19.48 30.26
CA CYS A 37 36.11 -18.09 30.07
C CYS A 37 36.04 -17.67 28.59
N ARG A 38 37.01 -18.10 27.77
CA ARG A 38 36.95 -17.87 26.32
C ARG A 38 35.78 -18.63 25.68
N GLY A 39 35.56 -19.89 26.05
CA GLY A 39 34.43 -20.68 25.58
C GLY A 39 33.08 -20.04 25.92
N LEU A 40 32.91 -19.54 27.15
CA LEU A 40 31.70 -18.81 27.56
C LEU A 40 31.52 -17.50 26.79
N SER A 41 32.57 -16.72 26.55
CA SER A 41 32.46 -15.49 25.75
C SER A 41 32.09 -15.74 24.30
N TRP A 42 32.65 -16.78 23.66
CA TRP A 42 32.27 -17.17 22.30
C TRP A 42 30.84 -17.70 22.22
N MET A 43 30.39 -18.43 23.25
CA MET A 43 29.02 -18.93 23.34
C MET A 43 28.01 -17.79 23.61
N LEU A 44 28.34 -16.81 24.46
CA LEU A 44 27.52 -15.60 24.64
C LEU A 44 27.47 -14.75 23.37
N LEU A 45 28.60 -14.60 22.66
CA LEU A 45 28.65 -13.86 21.40
C LEU A 45 27.83 -14.58 20.31
N ALA A 46 27.89 -15.91 20.25
CA ALA A 46 27.07 -16.70 19.34
C ALA A 46 25.57 -16.63 19.69
N LEU A 47 25.21 -16.61 20.98
CA LEU A 47 23.82 -16.44 21.43
C LEU A 47 23.30 -15.02 21.14
N LEU A 48 24.13 -13.99 21.29
CA LEU A 48 23.79 -12.60 20.93
C LEU A 48 23.65 -12.43 19.40
N LEU A 49 24.52 -13.07 18.62
CA LEU A 49 24.43 -13.07 17.14
C LEU A 49 23.20 -13.86 16.65
N ALA A 50 22.82 -14.95 17.32
CA ALA A 50 21.60 -15.72 17.03
C ALA A 50 20.31 -14.99 17.46
N ALA A 51 20.37 -14.11 18.46
CA ALA A 51 19.23 -13.28 18.87
C ALA A 51 18.94 -12.13 17.89
N CYS A 52 19.94 -11.71 17.09
CA CYS A 52 19.79 -10.71 16.04
C CYS A 52 19.20 -11.29 14.74
N SER A 53 19.22 -12.61 14.55
CA SER A 53 18.61 -13.31 13.43
C SER A 53 17.36 -14.09 13.87
N ARG A 54 16.36 -13.38 14.42
CA ARG A 54 15.05 -13.99 14.66
C ARG A 54 14.37 -14.27 13.32
N ALA A 55 14.42 -15.53 12.90
CA ALA A 55 13.44 -16.05 11.95
C ALA A 55 12.03 -15.74 12.49
N PRO A 56 11.05 -15.38 11.64
CA PRO A 56 9.68 -15.13 12.09
C PRO A 56 9.18 -16.32 12.90
N ALA A 57 8.52 -16.05 14.03
CA ALA A 57 7.87 -17.10 14.80
C ALA A 57 6.89 -17.86 13.90
N PRO A 58 6.76 -19.20 14.02
CA PRO A 58 5.75 -19.96 13.29
C PRO A 58 4.36 -19.35 13.53
N GLY A 59 3.70 -18.89 12.46
CA GLY A 59 2.39 -18.22 12.53
C GLY A 59 2.41 -16.69 12.61
N ALA A 60 3.58 -16.04 12.65
CA ALA A 60 3.67 -14.59 12.48
C ALA A 60 3.31 -14.21 11.04
N ARG A 61 2.28 -13.37 10.89
CA ARG A 61 1.90 -12.81 9.58
C ARG A 61 3.03 -11.93 9.03
N LEU A 62 3.21 -11.94 7.71
CA LEU A 62 4.05 -10.99 7.00
C LEU A 62 3.64 -9.56 7.40
N PRO A 63 4.60 -8.73 7.86
CA PRO A 63 4.41 -7.30 8.04
C PRO A 63 3.81 -6.65 6.79
N GLN A 64 2.97 -5.65 7.00
CA GLN A 64 2.32 -4.92 5.92
C GLN A 64 2.65 -3.43 6.03
N ASP A 65 3.33 -2.91 5.02
CA ASP A 65 3.74 -1.51 4.89
C ASP A 65 2.81 -0.77 3.94
N ALA A 66 2.89 0.56 3.90
CA ALA A 66 2.09 1.35 2.98
C ALA A 66 2.83 2.59 2.47
N TYR A 67 2.64 2.89 1.19
CA TYR A 67 3.11 4.12 0.58
C TYR A 67 2.16 5.29 0.87
N ILE A 68 2.70 6.37 1.41
CA ILE A 68 2.08 7.69 1.40
C ILE A 68 2.59 8.41 0.14
N TRP A 69 1.82 8.29 -0.94
CA TRP A 69 2.20 8.80 -2.26
C TRP A 69 1.58 10.17 -2.59
N GLN A 70 0.80 10.73 -1.67
CA GLN A 70 0.14 12.00 -1.85
C GLN A 70 1.14 13.15 -1.70
N ARG A 71 1.14 14.08 -2.66
CA ARG A 71 1.96 15.30 -2.62
C ARG A 71 1.45 16.35 -1.63
N GLN A 72 0.15 16.28 -1.34
CA GLN A 72 -0.52 17.19 -0.43
C GLN A 72 -1.04 16.42 0.78
N TRP A 73 -0.78 16.97 1.95
CA TRP A 73 -1.25 16.42 3.22
C TRP A 73 -2.63 17.00 3.54
N THR A 74 -3.67 16.36 3.01
CA THR A 74 -5.08 16.77 3.21
C THR A 74 -5.64 16.23 4.54
N PRO A 75 -6.78 16.77 5.04
CA PRO A 75 -7.47 16.17 6.18
C PRO A 75 -7.81 14.69 5.95
N ALA A 76 -8.22 14.29 4.74
CA ALA A 76 -8.53 12.91 4.43
C ALA A 76 -7.32 11.97 4.58
N LEU A 77 -6.11 12.44 4.22
CA LEU A 77 -4.87 11.69 4.44
C LEU A 77 -4.59 11.49 5.93
N ARG A 78 -4.74 12.54 6.75
CA ARG A 78 -4.55 12.46 8.21
C ARG A 78 -5.54 11.49 8.86
N THR A 79 -6.80 11.55 8.45
CA THR A 79 -7.83 10.60 8.90
C THR A 79 -7.45 9.17 8.52
N ALA A 80 -7.00 8.94 7.28
CA ALA A 80 -6.58 7.61 6.83
C ALA A 80 -5.39 7.07 7.64
N LEU A 81 -4.38 7.90 7.92
CA LEU A 81 -3.25 7.53 8.77
C LEU A 81 -3.70 7.16 10.19
N SER A 82 -4.47 8.04 10.83
CA SER A 82 -4.97 7.80 12.18
C SER A 82 -5.81 6.53 12.27
N ALA A 83 -6.65 6.24 11.27
CA ALA A 83 -7.52 5.07 11.28
C ALA A 83 -6.80 3.76 10.92
N SER A 84 -5.62 3.81 10.31
CA SER A 84 -4.94 2.60 9.79
C SER A 84 -3.58 2.29 10.43
N HIS A 85 -2.97 3.21 11.18
CA HIS A 85 -1.62 3.04 11.74
C HIS A 85 -1.42 1.77 12.59
N ALA A 86 -2.46 1.27 13.24
CA ALA A 86 -2.40 0.02 14.00
C ALA A 86 -2.14 -1.21 13.11
N HIS A 87 -2.50 -1.15 11.83
CA HIS A 87 -2.39 -2.25 10.86
C HIS A 87 -1.14 -2.16 9.97
N VAL A 88 -0.44 -1.03 10.00
CA VAL A 88 0.73 -0.76 9.15
C VAL A 88 2.02 -0.88 9.96
N ALA A 89 2.98 -1.63 9.44
CA ALA A 89 4.27 -1.85 10.06
C ALA A 89 5.23 -0.67 9.81
N ARG A 90 5.36 -0.21 8.56
CA ARG A 90 6.19 0.94 8.16
C ARG A 90 5.51 1.82 7.11
N TRP A 91 5.84 3.11 7.11
CA TRP A 91 5.36 4.07 6.12
C TRP A 91 6.47 4.43 5.13
N HIS A 92 6.20 4.23 3.85
CA HIS A 92 7.05 4.70 2.76
C HIS A 92 6.54 6.09 2.34
N VAL A 93 7.23 7.13 2.75
CA VAL A 93 6.72 8.51 2.66
C VAL A 93 7.40 9.23 1.51
N LEU A 94 6.60 9.68 0.54
CA LEU A 94 7.11 10.43 -0.61
C LEU A 94 7.75 11.75 -0.14
N ALA A 95 9.04 11.91 -0.44
CA ALA A 95 9.84 13.06 -0.05
C ALA A 95 10.16 13.99 -1.22
N ALA A 96 10.35 13.43 -2.41
CA ALA A 96 10.63 14.17 -3.62
C ALA A 96 10.34 13.33 -4.87
N GLU A 97 10.11 14.01 -5.99
CA GLU A 97 9.99 13.41 -7.32
C GLU A 97 10.89 14.16 -8.31
N LEU A 98 11.77 13.43 -9.00
CA LEU A 98 12.56 13.94 -10.11
C LEU A 98 11.85 13.62 -11.42
N GLY A 99 11.30 14.65 -12.07
CA GLY A 99 10.60 14.51 -13.35
C GLY A 99 11.55 14.23 -14.53
N ALA A 100 10.99 13.78 -15.65
CA ALA A 100 11.76 13.50 -16.87
C ALA A 100 12.55 14.71 -17.41
N SER A 101 12.07 15.93 -17.14
CA SER A 101 12.77 17.18 -17.47
C SER A 101 13.95 17.52 -16.56
N GLY A 102 14.25 16.68 -15.57
CA GLY A 102 15.27 16.96 -14.54
C GLY A 102 14.80 17.93 -13.45
N ARG A 103 13.52 18.31 -13.43
CA ARG A 103 12.98 19.20 -12.40
C ARG A 103 12.50 18.41 -11.18
N TRP A 104 12.93 18.84 -10.00
CA TRP A 104 12.46 18.34 -8.72
C TRP A 104 11.09 18.89 -8.34
N ILE A 105 10.33 18.05 -7.65
CA ILE A 105 9.14 18.43 -6.89
C ILE A 105 9.36 17.87 -5.50
N ASP A 106 9.57 18.75 -4.53
CA ASP A 106 9.76 18.37 -3.14
C ASP A 106 8.43 18.29 -2.41
N ILE A 107 8.31 17.29 -1.54
CA ILE A 107 7.14 17.08 -0.69
C ILE A 107 7.59 17.26 0.75
N ASP A 108 6.86 18.10 1.47
CA ASP A 108 7.05 18.31 2.89
C ASP A 108 5.98 17.54 3.67
N PRO A 109 6.36 16.46 4.39
CA PRO A 109 5.39 15.71 5.17
C PRO A 109 4.89 16.46 6.40
N ASP A 110 3.71 16.06 6.87
CA ASP A 110 3.18 16.48 8.16
C ASP A 110 3.85 15.68 9.28
N VAL A 111 4.71 16.36 10.03
CA VAL A 111 5.57 15.75 11.05
C VAL A 111 4.74 15.19 12.21
N GLU A 112 3.74 15.95 12.66
CA GLU A 112 2.91 15.56 13.80
C GLU A 112 2.06 14.36 13.44
N ALA A 113 1.44 14.37 12.25
CA ALA A 113 0.65 13.23 11.78
C ALA A 113 1.49 11.94 11.68
N LEU A 114 2.74 12.03 11.20
CA LEU A 114 3.66 10.89 11.14
C LEU A 114 4.11 10.42 12.53
N ALA A 115 4.49 11.35 13.41
CA ALA A 115 4.90 11.03 14.78
C ALA A 115 3.79 10.30 15.55
N ASN A 116 2.54 10.74 15.38
CA ASN A 116 1.36 10.14 16.01
C ASN A 116 1.09 8.69 15.56
N THR A 117 1.66 8.25 14.43
CA THR A 117 1.54 6.85 14.02
C THR A 117 2.41 5.90 14.85
N GLY A 118 3.50 6.40 15.45
CA GLY A 118 4.47 5.59 16.18
C GLY A 118 5.18 4.52 15.33
N ARG A 119 5.13 4.62 14.00
CA ARG A 119 5.71 3.63 13.07
C ARG A 119 7.01 4.12 12.44
N PRO A 120 7.95 3.21 12.12
CA PRO A 120 9.12 3.54 11.31
C PRO A 120 8.75 4.13 9.95
N LEU A 121 9.61 5.03 9.47
CA LEU A 121 9.43 5.77 8.23
C LEU A 121 10.56 5.46 7.25
N LEU A 122 10.24 5.28 5.99
CA LEU A 122 11.18 5.32 4.89
C LEU A 122 11.01 6.65 4.15
N MET A 123 12.12 7.34 3.91
CA MET A 123 12.11 8.52 3.06
C MET A 123 12.19 8.05 1.61
N THR A 124 11.08 8.07 0.88
CA THR A 124 11.01 7.55 -0.50
C THR A 124 11.14 8.67 -1.51
N VAL A 125 12.00 8.49 -2.51
CA VAL A 125 12.20 9.44 -3.61
C VAL A 125 11.94 8.78 -4.93
N ARG A 126 11.05 9.36 -5.73
CA ARG A 126 10.76 8.90 -7.10
C ARG A 126 11.72 9.52 -8.09
N ILE A 127 12.33 8.71 -8.94
CA ILE A 127 13.06 9.14 -10.13
C ILE A 127 12.28 8.66 -11.35
N ASN A 128 11.97 9.58 -12.27
CA ASN A 128 11.26 9.21 -13.49
C ASN A 128 12.14 8.34 -14.40
N GLY A 129 11.63 7.18 -14.84
CA GLY A 129 12.34 6.24 -15.72
C GLY A 129 12.83 6.82 -17.05
N GLN A 130 12.22 7.92 -17.52
CA GLN A 130 12.55 8.62 -18.76
C GLN A 130 13.52 9.80 -18.56
N LEU A 131 14.13 9.92 -17.38
CA LEU A 131 15.15 10.94 -17.12
C LEU A 131 16.31 10.80 -18.11
N ALA A 132 16.59 11.86 -18.88
CA ALA A 132 17.58 11.81 -19.96
C ALA A 132 19.00 11.42 -19.49
N ARG A 133 19.43 11.92 -18.32
CA ARG A 133 20.74 11.63 -17.73
C ARG A 133 20.61 11.46 -16.22
N LEU A 134 21.22 10.41 -15.67
CA LEU A 134 21.30 10.23 -14.23
C LEU A 134 22.53 10.99 -13.69
N ASP A 135 22.35 12.28 -13.39
CA ASP A 135 23.41 13.07 -12.74
C ASP A 135 23.58 12.66 -11.28
N ALA A 136 24.46 11.68 -11.04
CA ALA A 136 24.60 11.05 -9.74
C ALA A 136 24.94 12.05 -8.63
N ALA A 137 25.85 13.00 -8.89
CA ALA A 137 26.27 13.96 -7.88
C ALA A 137 25.12 14.89 -7.49
N ALA A 138 24.48 15.52 -8.48
CA ALA A 138 23.38 16.46 -8.23
C ALA A 138 22.18 15.79 -7.54
N ILE A 139 21.85 14.56 -7.96
CA ILE A 139 20.75 13.82 -7.34
C ILE A 139 21.10 13.48 -5.89
N GLN A 140 22.29 12.95 -5.62
CA GLN A 140 22.71 12.58 -4.26
C GLN A 140 22.78 13.79 -3.32
N ASP A 141 23.24 14.95 -3.82
CA ASP A 141 23.28 16.18 -3.03
C ASP A 141 21.86 16.60 -2.63
N HIS A 142 20.90 16.55 -3.56
CA HIS A 142 19.48 16.81 -3.27
C HIS A 142 18.91 15.83 -2.25
N LEU A 143 19.18 14.53 -2.39
CA LEU A 143 18.72 13.49 -1.45
C LEU A 143 19.22 13.74 -0.02
N LEU A 144 20.49 14.11 0.12
CA LEU A 144 21.10 14.41 1.43
C LEU A 144 20.56 15.71 2.04
N GLU A 145 20.26 16.70 1.21
CA GLU A 145 19.60 17.93 1.66
C GLU A 145 18.20 17.63 2.21
N ARG A 146 17.38 16.85 1.48
CA ARG A 146 16.04 16.43 1.91
C ARG A 146 16.09 15.61 3.21
N LEU A 147 17.00 14.64 3.29
CA LEU A 147 17.21 13.85 4.51
C LEU A 147 17.56 14.73 5.71
N SER A 148 18.45 15.71 5.51
CA SER A 148 18.85 16.66 6.55
C SER A 148 17.70 17.58 6.96
N ALA A 149 16.88 18.02 6.01
CA ALA A 149 15.69 18.83 6.28
C ALA A 149 14.65 18.06 7.11
N TRP A 150 14.40 16.79 6.79
CA TRP A 150 13.52 15.92 7.57
C TRP A 150 14.03 15.74 9.01
N ARG A 151 15.32 15.46 9.19
CA ARG A 151 15.95 15.33 10.52
C ARG A 151 15.85 16.60 11.34
N ARG A 152 16.08 17.78 10.75
CA ARG A 152 15.92 19.08 11.44
C ARG A 152 14.48 19.33 11.89
N ARG A 153 13.49 18.77 11.19
CA ARG A 153 12.07 18.84 11.55
C ARG A 153 11.64 17.75 12.53
N GLY A 154 12.57 16.93 13.04
CA GLY A 154 12.29 15.90 14.05
C GLY A 154 11.92 14.54 13.48
N LEU A 155 11.88 14.36 12.16
CA LEU A 155 11.66 13.05 11.54
C LEU A 155 12.96 12.25 11.54
N GLN A 156 12.88 10.96 11.86
CA GLN A 156 14.03 10.05 11.85
C GLN A 156 13.73 8.87 10.93
N PRO A 157 13.98 8.99 9.60
CA PRO A 157 13.82 7.88 8.68
C PRO A 157 14.72 6.70 9.08
N ALA A 158 14.16 5.50 9.00
CA ALA A 158 14.88 4.24 9.19
C ALA A 158 15.67 3.84 7.93
N ALA A 159 15.19 4.21 6.75
CA ALA A 159 15.88 4.02 5.49
C ALA A 159 15.60 5.16 4.49
N LEU A 160 16.48 5.29 3.50
CA LEU A 160 16.23 6.03 2.26
C LEU A 160 15.81 5.02 1.19
N GLU A 161 14.66 5.23 0.55
CA GLU A 161 14.20 4.39 -0.55
C GLU A 161 14.28 5.15 -1.88
N ILE A 162 14.86 4.49 -2.89
CA ILE A 162 14.88 4.99 -4.27
C ILE A 162 13.87 4.21 -5.10
N ASP A 163 12.82 4.91 -5.54
CA ASP A 163 11.86 4.41 -6.50
C ASP A 163 12.25 4.88 -7.91
N TYR A 164 12.90 4.02 -8.69
CA TYR A 164 13.40 4.37 -10.02
C TYR A 164 12.99 3.34 -11.08
N ASP A 165 11.96 3.69 -11.85
CA ASP A 165 11.39 2.89 -12.93
C ASP A 165 12.27 2.87 -14.20
N CYS A 166 13.59 2.67 -14.04
CA CYS A 166 14.52 2.74 -15.16
C CYS A 166 14.38 1.55 -16.11
N ALA A 167 14.65 1.79 -17.40
CA ALA A 167 14.73 0.71 -18.37
C ALA A 167 15.81 -0.32 -17.99
N THR A 168 15.57 -1.60 -18.25
CA THR A 168 16.50 -2.71 -17.93
C THR A 168 17.93 -2.47 -18.46
N ALA A 169 18.08 -1.80 -19.60
CA ALA A 169 19.39 -1.45 -20.16
C ALA A 169 20.21 -0.49 -19.29
N ARG A 170 19.59 0.26 -18.37
CA ARG A 170 20.23 1.26 -17.50
C ARG A 170 20.64 0.71 -16.14
N LEU A 171 20.37 -0.57 -15.84
CA LEU A 171 20.75 -1.17 -14.56
C LEU A 171 22.24 -1.03 -14.23
N PRO A 172 23.21 -1.12 -15.16
CA PRO A 172 24.62 -0.83 -14.87
C PRO A 172 24.87 0.58 -14.32
N GLU A 173 24.27 1.60 -14.95
CA GLU A 173 24.34 3.00 -14.50
C GLU A 173 23.72 3.16 -13.11
N TYR A 174 22.57 2.53 -12.90
CA TYR A 174 21.86 2.57 -11.62
C TYR A 174 22.64 1.88 -10.49
N ILE A 175 23.30 0.75 -10.76
CA ILE A 175 24.18 0.07 -9.78
C ILE A 175 25.31 1.01 -9.31
N ALA A 176 25.95 1.71 -10.24
CA ALA A 176 27.02 2.66 -9.90
C ALA A 176 26.51 3.83 -9.04
N PHE A 177 25.32 4.36 -9.39
CA PHE A 177 24.62 5.36 -8.59
C PHE A 177 24.32 4.86 -7.17
N LEU A 178 23.75 3.65 -7.02
CA LEU A 178 23.39 3.10 -5.70
C LEU A 178 24.62 2.84 -4.83
N ARG A 179 25.73 2.35 -5.39
CA ARG A 179 26.97 2.10 -4.63
C ARG A 179 27.54 3.39 -4.04
N SER A 180 27.59 4.45 -4.85
CA SER A 180 28.08 5.75 -4.38
C SER A 180 27.10 6.40 -3.39
N LEU A 181 25.79 6.31 -3.63
CA LEU A 181 24.78 6.79 -2.69
C LEU A 181 24.87 6.07 -1.33
N LYS A 182 24.97 4.73 -1.33
CA LYS A 182 25.08 3.92 -0.10
C LYS A 182 26.22 4.36 0.80
N ALA A 183 27.40 4.63 0.22
CA ALA A 183 28.54 5.13 0.97
C ALA A 183 28.29 6.49 1.62
N ARG A 184 27.47 7.35 0.99
CA ARG A 184 27.16 8.71 1.47
C ARG A 184 26.06 8.75 2.52
N VAL A 185 25.12 7.81 2.51
CA VAL A 185 23.97 7.80 3.44
C VAL A 185 24.20 6.93 4.67
N ALA A 186 25.24 6.08 4.67
CA ALA A 186 25.61 5.26 5.82
C ALA A 186 25.71 6.11 7.11
N PRO A 187 25.20 5.62 8.25
CA PRO A 187 24.69 4.26 8.49
C PRO A 187 23.20 4.06 8.16
N LEU A 188 22.54 4.99 7.45
CA LEU A 188 21.14 4.81 7.03
C LEU A 188 21.02 3.68 6.01
N ASP A 189 20.04 2.80 6.18
CA ASP A 189 19.76 1.73 5.22
C ASP A 189 19.32 2.30 3.86
N LEU A 190 19.71 1.62 2.79
CA LEU A 190 19.31 1.95 1.42
C LEU A 190 18.33 0.90 0.89
N ALA A 191 17.10 1.32 0.63
CA ALA A 191 16.07 0.51 -0.02
C ALA A 191 15.89 0.90 -1.50
N VAL A 192 15.44 -0.04 -2.32
CA VAL A 192 15.12 0.22 -3.73
C VAL A 192 13.83 -0.47 -4.15
N THR A 193 13.10 0.13 -5.08
CA THR A 193 12.06 -0.59 -5.81
C THR A 193 12.67 -1.38 -6.97
N ALA A 194 11.98 -2.45 -7.38
CA ALA A 194 12.39 -3.29 -8.50
C ALA A 194 11.20 -3.63 -9.40
N LEU A 195 11.46 -3.71 -10.70
CA LEU A 195 10.45 -4.02 -11.70
C LEU A 195 10.52 -5.48 -12.18
N PRO A 196 9.38 -6.12 -12.52
CA PRO A 196 9.36 -7.46 -13.09
C PRO A 196 10.15 -7.58 -14.40
N THR A 197 10.23 -6.49 -15.18
CA THR A 197 11.00 -6.44 -16.44
C THR A 197 12.51 -6.63 -16.22
N TRP A 198 13.00 -6.49 -14.99
CA TRP A 198 14.40 -6.71 -14.65
C TRP A 198 14.70 -8.18 -14.33
N LEU A 199 13.70 -9.05 -14.15
CA LEU A 199 13.89 -10.45 -13.77
C LEU A 199 14.74 -11.26 -14.76
N SER A 200 14.73 -10.88 -16.04
CA SER A 200 15.55 -11.51 -17.09
C SER A 200 16.98 -10.96 -17.17
N SER A 201 17.28 -9.86 -16.47
CA SER A 201 18.58 -9.19 -16.53
C SER A 201 19.63 -9.91 -15.67
N PRO A 202 20.83 -10.18 -16.21
CA PRO A 202 21.95 -10.69 -15.40
C PRO A 202 22.48 -9.64 -14.40
N GLN A 203 22.14 -8.36 -14.56
CA GLN A 203 22.55 -7.28 -13.67
C GLN A 203 21.71 -7.21 -12.39
N LEU A 204 20.51 -7.80 -12.37
CA LEU A 204 19.57 -7.67 -11.25
C LEU A 204 20.19 -8.11 -9.91
N ALA A 205 20.84 -9.27 -9.85
CA ALA A 205 21.44 -9.76 -8.61
C ALA A 205 22.53 -8.81 -8.07
N SER A 206 23.30 -8.18 -8.97
CA SER A 206 24.31 -7.19 -8.57
C SER A 206 23.69 -5.91 -8.02
N LEU A 207 22.55 -5.49 -8.55
CA LEU A 207 21.79 -4.34 -8.04
C LEU A 207 21.21 -4.63 -6.66
N LEU A 208 20.51 -5.75 -6.51
CA LEU A 208 19.88 -6.15 -5.25
C LEU A 208 20.90 -6.39 -4.13
N ALA A 209 22.13 -6.76 -4.47
CA ALA A 209 23.22 -6.90 -3.49
C ALA A 209 23.72 -5.56 -2.92
N VAL A 210 23.51 -4.45 -3.63
CA VAL A 210 23.89 -3.10 -3.16
C VAL A 210 22.90 -2.60 -2.12
N ALA A 211 21.60 -2.76 -2.37
CA ALA A 211 20.54 -2.35 -1.43
C ALA A 211 20.54 -3.22 -0.16
N ASP A 212 20.09 -2.66 0.96
CA ASP A 212 19.89 -3.40 2.21
C ASP A 212 18.57 -4.15 2.22
N GLU A 213 17.56 -3.58 1.57
CA GLU A 213 16.28 -4.21 1.28
C GLU A 213 15.75 -3.78 -0.09
N SER A 214 14.75 -4.49 -0.61
CA SER A 214 14.16 -4.18 -1.92
C SER A 214 12.67 -4.48 -1.97
N THR A 215 11.94 -3.79 -2.85
CA THR A 215 10.50 -3.96 -3.03
C THR A 215 10.17 -4.27 -4.50
N LEU A 216 9.75 -5.49 -4.81
CA LEU A 216 9.30 -5.87 -6.15
C LEU A 216 7.90 -5.34 -6.44
N GLN A 217 7.76 -4.49 -7.45
CA GLN A 217 6.50 -3.89 -7.86
C GLN A 217 5.76 -4.75 -8.88
N VAL A 218 4.75 -5.51 -8.44
CA VAL A 218 3.96 -6.38 -9.32
C VAL A 218 2.68 -5.71 -9.83
N HIS A 219 2.52 -4.42 -9.59
CA HIS A 219 1.37 -3.61 -10.01
C HIS A 219 1.56 -2.92 -11.36
N ALA A 220 2.48 -3.41 -12.20
CA ALA A 220 2.68 -2.91 -13.55
C ALA A 220 1.61 -3.49 -14.48
N VAL A 221 0.87 -2.60 -15.15
CA VAL A 221 -0.08 -2.96 -16.19
C VAL A 221 0.70 -3.40 -17.42
N LEU A 222 0.99 -4.70 -17.54
CA LEU A 222 1.64 -5.25 -18.73
C LEU A 222 0.72 -5.18 -19.94
N ASP A 223 -0.55 -5.52 -19.74
CA ASP A 223 -1.61 -5.44 -20.72
C ASP A 223 -2.89 -5.01 -20.00
N PRO A 224 -3.39 -3.78 -20.19
CA PRO A 224 -4.61 -3.34 -19.54
C PRO A 224 -5.85 -4.12 -19.97
N ARG A 225 -5.80 -4.89 -21.06
CA ARG A 225 -6.87 -5.82 -21.44
C ARG A 225 -6.98 -6.99 -20.47
N LEU A 226 -5.92 -7.30 -19.73
CA LEU A 226 -5.86 -8.36 -18.72
C LEU A 226 -6.15 -7.84 -17.29
N GLY A 227 -6.48 -6.55 -17.16
CA GLY A 227 -6.65 -5.89 -15.86
C GLY A 227 -5.33 -5.35 -15.29
N LEU A 228 -5.37 -4.86 -14.05
CA LEU A 228 -4.21 -4.24 -13.39
C LEU A 228 -3.35 -5.22 -12.60
N PHE A 229 -3.88 -6.41 -12.33
CA PHE A 229 -3.22 -7.40 -11.50
C PHE A 229 -3.60 -8.80 -11.96
N ASP A 230 -2.59 -9.62 -12.27
CA ASP A 230 -2.73 -11.05 -12.52
C ASP A 230 -2.03 -11.82 -11.41
N ALA A 231 -2.80 -12.58 -10.63
CA ALA A 231 -2.31 -13.31 -9.48
C ALA A 231 -1.29 -14.40 -9.84
N ARG A 232 -1.46 -15.08 -10.98
CA ARG A 232 -0.55 -16.16 -11.40
C ARG A 232 0.78 -15.57 -11.84
N LEU A 233 0.72 -14.54 -12.67
CA LEU A 233 1.93 -13.86 -13.14
C LEU A 233 2.70 -13.20 -12.00
N ALA A 234 1.99 -12.58 -11.05
CA ALA A 234 2.60 -12.05 -9.84
C ALA A 234 3.30 -13.16 -9.04
N GLN A 235 2.65 -14.31 -8.86
CA GLN A 235 3.25 -15.46 -8.16
C GLN A 235 4.53 -15.95 -8.87
N ASP A 236 4.53 -16.06 -10.20
CA ASP A 236 5.70 -16.47 -10.98
C ASP A 236 6.87 -15.47 -10.83
N TRP A 237 6.58 -14.18 -10.82
CA TRP A 237 7.58 -13.14 -10.58
C TRP A 237 8.17 -13.23 -9.18
N LEU A 238 7.33 -13.46 -8.17
CA LEU A 238 7.77 -13.59 -6.78
C LEU A 238 8.71 -14.79 -6.60
N HIS A 239 8.38 -15.93 -7.21
CA HIS A 239 9.23 -17.11 -7.19
C HIS A 239 10.58 -16.87 -7.88
N GLN A 240 10.58 -16.21 -9.04
CA GLN A 240 11.82 -15.85 -9.73
C GLN A 240 12.65 -14.87 -8.92
N TYR A 241 12.03 -13.83 -8.35
CA TYR A 241 12.70 -12.79 -7.59
C TYR A 241 13.37 -13.34 -6.33
N ALA A 242 12.73 -14.28 -5.64
CA ALA A 242 13.28 -14.98 -4.48
C ALA A 242 14.63 -15.68 -4.80
N GLN A 243 14.86 -16.08 -6.05
CA GLN A 243 16.12 -16.69 -6.49
C GLN A 243 17.21 -15.66 -6.85
N ARG A 244 16.84 -14.39 -7.01
CA ARG A 244 17.73 -13.30 -7.45
C ARG A 244 18.38 -12.53 -6.29
N THR A 245 17.84 -12.64 -5.08
CA THR A 245 18.34 -11.91 -3.91
C THR A 245 18.50 -12.80 -2.70
N ARG A 246 19.47 -12.45 -1.85
CA ARG A 246 19.62 -12.99 -0.49
C ARG A 246 19.31 -11.94 0.59
N ARG A 247 18.99 -10.71 0.17
CA ARG A 247 18.58 -9.62 1.06
C ARG A 247 17.08 -9.71 1.35
N PRO A 248 16.61 -9.18 2.50
CA PRO A 248 15.19 -9.03 2.76
C PRO A 248 14.49 -8.29 1.62
N TRP A 249 13.29 -8.73 1.27
CA TRP A 249 12.54 -8.07 0.20
C TRP A 249 11.02 -8.09 0.42
N HIS A 250 10.34 -7.12 -0.16
CA HIS A 250 8.90 -6.92 -0.09
C HIS A 250 8.27 -7.05 -1.47
N VAL A 251 6.96 -7.32 -1.51
CA VAL A 251 6.16 -7.17 -2.73
C VAL A 251 5.28 -5.94 -2.62
N ALA A 252 5.29 -5.06 -3.62
CA ALA A 252 4.35 -3.94 -3.69
C ALA A 252 3.05 -4.34 -4.41
N LEU A 253 1.94 -4.34 -3.68
CA LEU A 253 0.61 -4.70 -4.17
C LEU A 253 -0.29 -3.47 -4.37
N PRO A 254 -1.15 -3.47 -5.39
CA PRO A 254 -2.06 -2.37 -5.66
C PRO A 254 -3.30 -2.41 -4.75
N ALA A 255 -3.66 -1.26 -4.19
CA ALA A 255 -4.96 -0.99 -3.53
C ALA A 255 -5.79 0.06 -4.29
N TYR A 256 -5.59 0.15 -5.61
CA TYR A 256 -6.19 1.16 -6.48
C TYR A 256 -6.56 0.59 -7.84
N GLY A 257 -7.34 1.37 -8.59
CA GLY A 257 -7.59 1.20 -10.01
C GLY A 257 -6.94 2.27 -10.87
N ALA A 258 -6.88 2.03 -12.17
CA ALA A 258 -6.30 2.90 -13.17
C ALA A 258 -7.29 3.10 -14.31
N ARG A 259 -7.31 4.30 -14.88
CA ARG A 259 -8.08 4.57 -16.09
C ARG A 259 -7.18 4.36 -17.30
N VAL A 260 -7.63 3.54 -18.25
CA VAL A 260 -6.89 3.29 -19.49
C VAL A 260 -7.65 3.94 -20.63
N SER A 261 -7.04 4.88 -21.31
CA SER A 261 -7.56 5.46 -22.54
C SER A 261 -6.97 4.76 -23.75
N TRP A 262 -7.80 4.61 -24.78
CA TRP A 262 -7.44 3.99 -26.05
C TRP A 262 -7.47 5.02 -27.17
N ASP A 263 -6.59 4.88 -28.16
CA ASP A 263 -6.64 5.68 -29.39
C ASP A 263 -7.75 5.18 -30.32
N ALA A 264 -8.02 5.91 -31.41
CA ALA A 264 -9.05 5.54 -32.39
C ALA A 264 -8.75 4.22 -33.12
N GLN A 265 -7.54 3.66 -32.96
CA GLN A 265 -7.09 2.40 -33.54
C GLN A 265 -7.12 1.25 -32.51
N GLY A 266 -7.67 1.48 -31.31
CA GLY A 266 -7.78 0.48 -30.26
C GLY A 266 -6.46 0.14 -29.56
N ARG A 267 -5.43 0.98 -29.69
CA ARG A 267 -4.16 0.86 -28.94
C ARG A 267 -4.22 1.73 -27.69
N ILE A 268 -3.41 1.40 -26.68
CA ILE A 268 -3.37 2.15 -25.42
C ILE A 268 -2.81 3.55 -25.71
N ALA A 269 -3.61 4.58 -25.45
CA ALA A 269 -3.21 5.97 -25.55
C ALA A 269 -2.61 6.49 -24.24
N ALA A 270 -3.17 6.11 -23.08
CA ALA A 270 -2.61 6.41 -21.77
C ALA A 270 -3.12 5.47 -20.67
N VAL A 271 -2.33 5.32 -19.60
CA VAL A 271 -2.73 4.65 -18.35
C VAL A 271 -2.61 5.66 -17.20
N GLU A 272 -3.74 6.02 -16.60
CA GLU A 272 -3.87 6.96 -15.51
C GLU A 272 -4.06 6.23 -14.17
N SER A 273 -2.95 5.90 -13.53
CA SER A 273 -2.94 5.26 -12.19
C SER A 273 -2.85 6.27 -11.05
N GLU A 274 -2.19 7.42 -11.27
CA GLU A 274 -1.84 8.35 -10.19
C GLU A 274 -2.36 9.78 -10.39
N ARG A 275 -2.57 10.19 -11.65
CA ARG A 275 -2.99 11.54 -12.04
C ARG A 275 -4.07 11.47 -13.12
N PRO A 276 -5.10 12.33 -13.08
CA PRO A 276 -5.94 12.54 -14.25
C PRO A 276 -5.11 13.24 -15.33
N LEU A 277 -5.05 12.65 -16.52
CA LEU A 277 -4.63 13.40 -17.70
C LEU A 277 -5.87 14.19 -18.15
N LEU A 278 -5.69 15.45 -18.55
CA LEU A 278 -6.75 16.27 -19.16
C LEU A 278 -7.19 15.76 -20.55
N ALA A 279 -6.84 14.52 -20.90
CA ALA A 279 -7.17 13.89 -22.16
C ALA A 279 -8.62 13.39 -22.11
N GLY A 280 -9.52 14.16 -22.70
CA GLY A 280 -10.90 13.75 -22.97
C GLY A 280 -10.93 12.61 -23.99
N GLY A 281 -10.80 11.37 -23.50
CA GLY A 281 -10.97 10.15 -24.28
C GLY A 281 -11.86 9.14 -23.55
N LEU A 282 -12.49 8.25 -24.30
CA LEU A 282 -13.23 7.09 -23.78
C LEU A 282 -12.24 6.17 -23.04
N GLY A 283 -12.16 6.34 -21.73
CA GLY A 283 -11.29 5.54 -20.87
C GLY A 283 -12.09 4.52 -20.09
N ASN A 284 -11.60 3.28 -20.02
CA ASN A 284 -12.15 2.24 -19.16
C ASN A 284 -11.44 2.30 -17.80
N GLU A 285 -12.21 2.34 -16.72
CA GLU A 285 -11.66 2.16 -15.37
C GLU A 285 -11.39 0.68 -15.15
N LEU A 286 -10.12 0.33 -14.98
CA LEU A 286 -9.71 -0.97 -14.48
C LEU A 286 -9.55 -0.84 -12.97
N MET A 287 -10.10 -1.79 -12.22
CA MET A 287 -9.99 -1.82 -10.77
C MET A 287 -9.42 -3.17 -10.36
N VAL A 288 -8.56 -3.16 -9.34
CA VAL A 288 -8.14 -4.41 -8.69
C VAL A 288 -9.31 -4.87 -7.82
N ASP A 289 -9.81 -6.08 -8.06
CA ASP A 289 -10.88 -6.68 -7.25
C ASP A 289 -10.33 -7.02 -5.84
N PRO A 290 -10.92 -6.44 -4.76
CA PRO A 290 -10.53 -6.76 -3.39
C PRO A 290 -10.55 -8.26 -3.06
N GLN A 291 -11.49 -9.03 -3.62
CA GLN A 291 -11.60 -10.47 -3.37
C GLN A 291 -10.45 -11.25 -4.00
N VAL A 292 -10.04 -10.89 -5.22
CA VAL A 292 -8.88 -11.48 -5.88
C VAL A 292 -7.63 -11.19 -5.07
N MET A 293 -7.44 -9.95 -4.63
CA MET A 293 -6.28 -9.57 -3.84
C MET A 293 -6.27 -10.22 -2.45
N ALA A 294 -7.41 -10.30 -1.75
CA ALA A 294 -7.50 -10.94 -0.45
C ALA A 294 -7.10 -12.43 -0.51
N ARG A 295 -7.52 -13.13 -1.57
CA ARG A 295 -7.08 -14.53 -1.82
C ARG A 295 -5.58 -14.61 -2.08
N PHE A 296 -5.03 -13.71 -2.88
CA PHE A 296 -3.59 -13.67 -3.18
C PHE A 296 -2.76 -13.39 -1.92
N VAL A 297 -3.16 -12.40 -1.10
CA VAL A 297 -2.51 -12.10 0.18
C VAL A 297 -2.60 -13.29 1.13
N ALA A 298 -3.76 -13.96 1.23
CA ALA A 298 -3.89 -15.16 2.06
C ALA A 298 -2.93 -16.28 1.63
N GLN A 299 -2.74 -16.48 0.31
CA GLN A 299 -1.77 -17.43 -0.23
C GLN A 299 -0.33 -17.05 0.13
N LEU A 300 0.04 -15.77 -0.02
CA LEU A 300 1.37 -15.27 0.36
C LEU A 300 1.65 -15.41 1.85
N GLN A 301 0.65 -15.13 2.70
CA GLN A 301 0.75 -15.30 4.15
C GLN A 301 0.93 -16.77 4.54
N ALA A 302 0.27 -17.69 3.83
CA ALA A 302 0.36 -19.12 4.09
C ALA A 302 1.68 -19.74 3.62
N SER A 303 2.25 -19.24 2.52
CA SER A 303 3.48 -19.77 1.93
C SER A 303 4.35 -18.64 1.36
N PRO A 304 5.00 -17.84 2.22
CA PRO A 304 5.86 -16.75 1.76
C PRO A 304 7.08 -17.30 0.99
N PRO A 305 7.39 -16.76 -0.20
CA PRO A 305 8.66 -17.05 -0.88
C PRO A 305 9.89 -16.78 -0.01
N ALA A 306 10.99 -17.47 -0.30
CA ALA A 306 12.23 -17.35 0.48
C ALA A 306 12.75 -15.91 0.51
N GLY A 307 13.15 -15.46 1.71
CA GLY A 307 13.69 -14.10 1.93
C GLY A 307 12.63 -12.98 1.93
N MET A 308 11.36 -13.29 1.69
CA MET A 308 10.29 -12.31 1.72
C MET A 308 10.09 -11.82 3.16
N ALA A 309 10.18 -10.49 3.34
CA ALA A 309 10.11 -9.80 4.61
C ALA A 309 8.75 -9.13 4.86
N GLY A 310 7.96 -8.87 3.82
CA GLY A 310 6.63 -8.27 3.98
C GLY A 310 5.92 -7.92 2.68
N ILE A 311 4.77 -7.28 2.82
CA ILE A 311 3.93 -6.74 1.73
C ILE A 311 3.92 -5.21 1.86
N THR A 312 4.03 -4.47 0.77
CA THR A 312 3.91 -3.01 0.78
C THR A 312 2.72 -2.58 -0.08
N TRP A 313 1.79 -1.82 0.45
CA TRP A 313 0.60 -1.38 -0.29
C TRP A 313 0.85 -0.07 -1.02
N PHE A 314 0.74 -0.11 -2.34
CA PHE A 314 0.73 1.08 -3.18
C PHE A 314 -0.72 1.37 -3.56
N ARG A 315 -1.34 2.46 -3.11
CA ARG A 315 -0.91 3.42 -2.08
C ARG A 315 -1.96 3.49 -0.97
N LEU A 316 -1.64 4.14 0.16
CA LEU A 316 -2.58 4.39 1.26
C LEU A 316 -3.90 4.99 0.71
N PRO A 317 -5.03 4.28 0.85
CA PRO A 317 -6.31 4.79 0.38
C PRO A 317 -6.79 5.96 1.23
N THR A 318 -7.38 6.96 0.58
CA THR A 318 -7.94 8.15 1.25
C THR A 318 -9.35 8.42 0.76
N GLY A 319 -10.15 9.15 1.55
CA GLY A 319 -11.51 9.54 1.15
C GLY A 319 -11.55 10.31 -0.19
N ASP A 320 -10.53 11.13 -0.44
CA ASP A 320 -10.40 11.98 -1.62
C ASP A 320 -10.00 11.20 -2.88
N ASP A 321 -9.35 10.03 -2.73
CA ASP A 321 -8.82 9.24 -3.84
C ASP A 321 -9.85 8.27 -4.41
N ARG A 322 -10.71 8.76 -5.33
CA ARG A 322 -11.80 7.98 -5.95
C ARG A 322 -11.37 6.71 -6.67
N ARG A 323 -10.09 6.56 -7.00
CA ARG A 323 -9.56 5.36 -7.69
C ARG A 323 -8.92 4.37 -6.72
N ALA A 324 -8.64 4.76 -5.48
CA ALA A 324 -8.26 3.82 -4.43
C ALA A 324 -9.50 3.12 -3.84
N TRP A 325 -9.28 1.93 -3.29
CA TRP A 325 -10.31 1.26 -2.49
C TRP A 325 -10.79 2.15 -1.33
N SER A 326 -11.96 1.86 -0.79
CA SER A 326 -12.33 2.42 0.52
C SER A 326 -11.32 1.97 1.59
N LEU A 327 -11.10 2.84 2.57
CA LEU A 327 -10.22 2.55 3.69
C LEU A 327 -10.68 1.30 4.47
N SER A 328 -12.00 1.12 4.62
CA SER A 328 -12.60 -0.05 5.27
C SER A 328 -12.28 -1.36 4.54
N THR A 329 -12.33 -1.36 3.21
CA THR A 329 -11.99 -2.53 2.40
C THR A 329 -10.51 -2.85 2.53
N TRP A 330 -9.65 -1.84 2.44
CA TRP A 330 -8.22 -2.04 2.59
C TRP A 330 -7.86 -2.59 3.98
N ILE A 331 -8.38 -2.02 5.07
CA ILE A 331 -8.18 -2.53 6.43
C ILE A 331 -8.67 -3.98 6.56
N ALA A 332 -9.84 -4.32 6.00
CA ALA A 332 -10.34 -5.70 6.03
C ALA A 332 -9.37 -6.68 5.34
N VAL A 333 -8.73 -6.27 4.24
CA VAL A 333 -7.68 -7.06 3.57
C VAL A 333 -6.42 -7.17 4.42
N LEU A 334 -5.94 -6.07 5.04
CA LEU A 334 -4.79 -6.08 5.95
C LEU A 334 -5.00 -7.08 7.11
N GLU A 335 -6.21 -7.10 7.67
CA GLU A 335 -6.59 -7.97 8.77
C GLU A 335 -6.91 -9.41 8.33
N GLY A 336 -7.00 -9.68 7.02
CA GLY A 336 -7.48 -10.96 6.49
C GLY A 336 -8.91 -11.29 6.93
N LYS A 337 -9.74 -10.28 7.16
CA LYS A 337 -11.16 -10.47 7.46
C LYS A 337 -11.92 -10.87 6.19
N PRO A 338 -12.97 -11.71 6.29
CA PRO A 338 -13.84 -11.99 5.16
C PRO A 338 -14.41 -10.69 4.56
N LEU A 339 -14.24 -10.53 3.26
CA LEU A 339 -14.81 -9.43 2.49
C LEU A 339 -16.27 -9.76 2.16
N LYS A 340 -17.20 -9.02 2.73
CA LYS A 340 -18.64 -9.20 2.57
C LYS A 340 -19.19 -8.08 1.69
N PRO A 341 -19.59 -8.35 0.44
CA PRO A 341 -20.33 -7.38 -0.35
C PRO A 341 -21.71 -7.19 0.30
N GLY A 342 -22.15 -5.93 0.41
CA GLY A 342 -23.47 -5.58 0.96
C GLY A 342 -24.30 -4.78 -0.03
N LEU A 343 -24.16 -5.10 -1.33
CA LEU A 343 -24.82 -4.37 -2.40
C LEU A 343 -26.33 -4.65 -2.37
N GLN A 344 -27.11 -3.59 -2.24
CA GLN A 344 -28.57 -3.61 -2.30
C GLN A 344 -29.04 -2.54 -3.26
N VAL A 345 -30.16 -2.81 -3.93
CA VAL A 345 -30.88 -1.81 -4.73
C VAL A 345 -32.23 -1.53 -4.08
N GLN A 346 -32.56 -0.26 -3.92
CA GLN A 346 -33.80 0.17 -3.25
C GLN A 346 -34.44 1.32 -4.01
N LEU A 347 -35.77 1.38 -3.95
CA LEU A 347 -36.55 2.53 -4.38
C LEU A 347 -36.79 3.42 -3.17
N VAL A 348 -36.26 4.64 -3.19
CA VAL A 348 -36.38 5.61 -2.10
C VAL A 348 -37.42 6.67 -2.50
N ALA A 349 -38.57 6.65 -1.84
CA ALA A 349 -39.66 7.58 -2.13
C ALA A 349 -39.23 9.04 -1.86
N GLY A 350 -39.57 9.94 -2.79
CA GLY A 350 -39.44 11.37 -2.57
C GLY A 350 -40.44 11.85 -1.51
N GLN A 351 -40.10 12.93 -0.79
CA GLN A 351 -41.03 13.51 0.18
C GLN A 351 -42.10 14.34 -0.56
N GLY A 352 -43.38 13.98 -0.41
CA GLY A 352 -44.53 14.63 -1.06
C GLY A 352 -45.16 13.81 -2.20
N GLY A 353 -46.45 14.03 -2.46
CA GLY A 353 -47.30 13.16 -3.31
C GLY A 353 -46.86 13.00 -4.78
N ASN A 354 -46.01 13.90 -5.29
CA ASN A 354 -45.58 13.90 -6.70
C ASN A 354 -44.05 13.97 -6.88
N THR A 355 -43.29 13.74 -5.81
CA THR A 355 -41.82 13.77 -5.87
C THR A 355 -41.30 12.46 -6.47
N PRO A 356 -40.38 12.50 -7.46
CA PRO A 356 -39.84 11.28 -8.05
C PRO A 356 -39.16 10.42 -6.97
N SER A 357 -39.31 9.10 -7.10
CA SER A 357 -38.60 8.13 -6.29
C SER A 357 -37.22 7.86 -6.88
N ASP A 358 -36.19 7.87 -6.04
CA ASP A 358 -34.82 7.55 -6.43
C ASP A 358 -34.62 6.04 -6.49
N ILE A 359 -33.98 5.54 -7.54
CA ILE A 359 -33.39 4.20 -7.56
C ILE A 359 -31.98 4.33 -7.01
N ARG A 360 -31.74 3.74 -5.83
CA ARG A 360 -30.49 3.87 -5.09
C ARG A 360 -29.81 2.53 -4.89
N LEU A 361 -28.51 2.48 -5.19
CA LEU A 361 -27.62 1.42 -4.75
C LEU A 361 -27.02 1.80 -3.40
N ASN A 362 -27.00 0.85 -2.46
CA ASN A 362 -26.33 0.96 -1.17
C ASN A 362 -25.32 -0.18 -1.05
N ASN A 363 -24.11 0.10 -0.56
CA ASN A 363 -23.16 -0.93 -0.16
C ASN A 363 -22.97 -0.87 1.35
N GLU A 364 -23.72 -1.69 2.09
CA GLU A 364 -23.64 -1.79 3.55
C GLU A 364 -22.54 -2.76 4.00
N GLY A 365 -21.78 -3.32 3.05
CA GLY A 365 -20.69 -4.24 3.30
C GLY A 365 -19.40 -3.56 3.73
N ASN A 366 -18.39 -4.37 4.04
CA ASN A 366 -17.02 -3.89 4.32
C ASN A 366 -16.11 -3.93 3.08
N ALA A 367 -16.61 -4.43 1.96
CA ALA A 367 -15.88 -4.60 0.71
C ALA A 367 -16.45 -3.69 -0.38
N ASP A 368 -15.58 -2.96 -1.08
CA ASP A 368 -15.90 -2.31 -2.34
C ASP A 368 -16.39 -3.37 -3.32
N VAL A 369 -17.46 -3.05 -4.05
CA VAL A 369 -18.19 -4.02 -4.89
C VAL A 369 -18.40 -3.45 -6.28
N SER A 370 -18.25 -4.29 -7.30
CA SER A 370 -18.56 -3.91 -8.68
C SER A 370 -20.00 -3.43 -8.81
N LEU A 371 -20.19 -2.31 -9.50
CA LEU A 371 -21.51 -1.82 -9.85
C LEU A 371 -22.22 -2.82 -10.76
N PRO A 372 -23.53 -3.08 -10.53
CA PRO A 372 -24.29 -4.01 -11.35
C PRO A 372 -24.39 -3.46 -12.78
N LEU A 373 -24.11 -4.29 -13.77
CA LEU A 373 -24.16 -3.89 -15.18
C LEU A 373 -25.59 -3.53 -15.61
N ARG A 374 -26.59 -4.18 -14.99
CA ARG A 374 -28.01 -3.91 -15.22
C ARG A 374 -28.79 -3.88 -13.91
N VAL A 375 -29.74 -2.96 -13.82
CA VAL A 375 -30.78 -2.96 -12.78
C VAL A 375 -32.14 -2.91 -13.46
N ARG A 376 -32.87 -4.02 -13.40
CA ARG A 376 -34.15 -4.20 -14.06
C ARG A 376 -35.28 -3.64 -13.22
N ILE A 377 -36.19 -2.90 -13.86
CA ILE A 377 -37.36 -2.29 -13.22
C ILE A 377 -38.58 -3.13 -13.61
N LYS A 378 -39.06 -3.95 -12.68
CA LYS A 378 -40.27 -4.76 -12.86
C LYS A 378 -41.45 -4.07 -12.22
N VAL A 379 -42.54 -3.95 -12.97
CA VAL A 379 -43.83 -3.51 -12.46
C VAL A 379 -44.74 -4.72 -12.40
N ARG A 380 -45.22 -5.08 -11.21
CA ARG A 380 -46.16 -6.20 -11.06
C ARG A 380 -47.50 -5.79 -11.66
N ALA A 381 -47.97 -6.56 -12.64
CA ALA A 381 -49.20 -6.27 -13.36
C ALA A 381 -50.43 -6.51 -12.47
N GLY A 382 -51.11 -5.43 -12.10
CA GLY A 382 -52.51 -5.48 -11.66
C GLY A 382 -53.47 -5.39 -12.85
N ASP A 383 -53.15 -4.60 -13.88
CA ASP A 383 -54.01 -4.42 -15.06
C ASP A 383 -53.16 -4.26 -16.32
N ALA A 384 -53.06 -5.34 -17.09
CA ALA A 384 -52.25 -5.43 -18.31
C ALA A 384 -52.70 -4.50 -19.46
N ALA A 385 -53.75 -3.69 -19.25
CA ALA A 385 -54.27 -2.74 -20.23
C ALA A 385 -53.57 -1.36 -20.22
N SER A 386 -52.67 -1.08 -19.27
CA SER A 386 -52.04 0.25 -19.11
C SER A 386 -50.50 0.24 -19.10
N ALA A 387 -49.88 -0.89 -19.44
CA ALA A 387 -48.46 -1.17 -19.20
C ALA A 387 -47.43 -0.29 -19.94
N GLY A 388 -47.87 0.62 -20.83
CA GLY A 388 -46.99 1.47 -21.62
C GLY A 388 -46.55 2.78 -20.96
N ASN A 389 -47.21 3.28 -19.91
CA ASN A 389 -47.04 4.70 -19.52
C ASN A 389 -47.26 5.05 -18.04
N VAL A 390 -47.18 4.10 -17.10
CA VAL A 390 -47.52 4.38 -15.69
C VAL A 390 -46.47 5.21 -14.96
N CYS A 391 -45.19 5.05 -15.32
CA CYS A 391 -44.10 5.83 -14.74
C CYS A 391 -43.12 6.31 -15.79
N SER A 392 -42.65 7.55 -15.71
CA SER A 392 -41.50 8.07 -16.44
C SER A 392 -40.24 8.00 -15.56
N GLY A 393 -39.06 8.01 -16.16
CA GLY A 393 -37.81 7.97 -15.40
C GLY A 393 -36.61 8.12 -16.31
N ASP A 394 -35.43 8.23 -15.70
CA ASP A 394 -34.16 8.24 -16.40
C ASP A 394 -33.04 7.63 -15.53
N GLY A 395 -31.95 7.22 -16.17
CA GLY A 395 -30.71 6.86 -15.52
C GLY A 395 -29.84 8.08 -15.25
N ILE A 396 -29.12 8.06 -14.13
CA ILE A 396 -28.17 9.12 -13.76
C ILE A 396 -26.88 8.49 -13.22
N ASN A 397 -25.86 9.33 -13.02
CA ASN A 397 -24.57 8.91 -12.45
C ASN A 397 -24.07 7.63 -13.11
N GLY A 398 -23.86 7.67 -14.43
CA GLY A 398 -23.27 6.55 -15.19
C GLY A 398 -24.22 5.41 -15.56
N TYR A 399 -25.51 5.51 -15.22
CA TYR A 399 -26.55 4.63 -15.76
C TYR A 399 -27.40 5.35 -16.79
N THR A 400 -27.91 4.60 -17.77
CA THR A 400 -28.86 5.07 -18.77
C THR A 400 -30.08 4.17 -18.76
N LEU A 401 -31.28 4.74 -18.84
CA LEU A 401 -32.51 3.97 -18.95
C LEU A 401 -32.69 3.43 -20.36
N GLU A 402 -32.82 2.11 -20.47
CA GLU A 402 -33.03 1.39 -21.73
C GLU A 402 -34.19 0.41 -21.61
N ASN A 403 -34.65 -0.09 -22.76
CA ASN A 403 -35.75 -1.02 -22.87
C ASN A 403 -35.31 -2.23 -23.72
N ASP A 404 -35.74 -3.42 -23.32
CA ASP A 404 -35.63 -4.64 -24.11
C ASP A 404 -36.98 -5.41 -24.09
N ALA A 405 -37.00 -6.64 -24.62
CA ALA A 405 -38.19 -7.48 -24.67
C ALA A 405 -38.79 -7.85 -23.29
N GLN A 406 -38.00 -7.77 -22.22
CA GLN A 406 -38.39 -8.05 -20.84
C GLN A 406 -38.72 -6.75 -20.05
N GLY A 407 -38.79 -5.58 -20.72
CA GLY A 407 -39.13 -4.29 -20.12
C GLY A 407 -37.94 -3.36 -19.89
N ARG A 408 -38.08 -2.44 -18.93
CA ARG A 408 -37.14 -1.34 -18.70
C ARG A 408 -36.01 -1.75 -17.75
N TYR A 409 -34.82 -1.25 -17.99
CA TYR A 409 -33.66 -1.46 -17.13
C TYR A 409 -32.67 -0.30 -17.20
N LEU A 410 -31.96 -0.07 -16.11
CA LEU A 410 -30.83 0.84 -16.07
C LEU A 410 -29.57 0.08 -16.48
N ARG A 411 -28.90 0.51 -17.55
CA ARG A 411 -27.64 -0.05 -18.02
C ARG A 411 -26.47 0.81 -17.54
N LEU A 412 -25.45 0.18 -16.96
CA LEU A 412 -24.21 0.86 -16.59
C LEU A 412 -23.41 1.21 -17.86
N GLY A 413 -22.97 2.46 -17.96
CA GLY A 413 -22.16 2.95 -19.08
C GLY A 413 -20.67 2.62 -18.94
N GLN A 414 -20.11 2.73 -17.72
CA GLN A 414 -18.71 2.43 -17.43
C GLN A 414 -18.61 1.60 -16.15
N ALA A 415 -17.79 0.54 -16.18
CA ALA A 415 -17.48 -0.26 -14.99
C ALA A 415 -16.90 0.62 -13.87
N GLY A 416 -17.18 0.25 -12.63
CA GLY A 416 -16.67 0.94 -11.45
C GLY A 416 -17.08 0.22 -10.17
N LEU A 417 -16.53 0.65 -9.04
CA LEU A 417 -16.88 0.11 -7.73
C LEU A 417 -17.83 1.06 -6.98
N LEU A 418 -18.76 0.48 -6.22
CA LEU A 418 -19.43 1.17 -5.12
C LEU A 418 -18.64 0.90 -3.84
N ARG A 419 -18.09 1.97 -3.26
CA ARG A 419 -17.30 1.91 -2.03
C ARG A 419 -18.10 1.32 -0.86
N ALA A 420 -17.42 0.61 0.03
CA ALA A 420 -18.01 0.17 1.29
C ALA A 420 -18.59 1.37 2.09
N GLY A 421 -19.80 1.20 2.60
CA GLY A 421 -20.57 2.24 3.31
C GLY A 421 -21.14 3.35 2.41
N ALA A 422 -20.94 3.29 1.09
CA ALA A 422 -21.41 4.33 0.18
C ALA A 422 -22.76 3.99 -0.46
N SER A 423 -23.44 5.05 -0.90
CA SER A 423 -24.66 4.97 -1.69
C SER A 423 -24.51 5.74 -3.00
N ARG A 424 -25.22 5.30 -4.04
CA ARG A 424 -25.29 5.96 -5.34
C ARG A 424 -26.72 5.92 -5.86
N THR A 425 -27.34 7.08 -6.07
CA THR A 425 -28.56 7.17 -6.87
C THR A 425 -28.18 6.95 -8.33
N ILE A 426 -28.82 5.97 -8.97
CA ILE A 426 -28.53 5.52 -10.35
C ILE A 426 -29.67 5.83 -11.32
N GLY A 427 -30.81 6.26 -10.82
CA GLY A 427 -31.93 6.69 -11.64
C GLY A 427 -33.05 7.22 -10.78
N TRP A 428 -34.13 7.64 -11.42
CA TRP A 428 -35.34 8.07 -10.74
C TRP A 428 -36.57 7.61 -11.52
N LEU A 429 -37.69 7.46 -10.82
CA LEU A 429 -38.99 7.11 -11.38
C LEU A 429 -40.05 8.07 -10.84
N ARG A 430 -40.93 8.54 -11.71
CA ARG A 430 -42.15 9.28 -11.37
C ARG A 430 -43.34 8.55 -11.96
N CYS A 431 -44.26 8.11 -11.11
CA CYS A 431 -45.49 7.45 -11.52
C CYS A 431 -46.68 8.43 -11.47
N ALA A 432 -47.64 8.29 -12.38
CA ALA A 432 -48.80 9.18 -12.44
C ALA A 432 -49.73 8.99 -11.22
N GLU A 433 -50.30 10.10 -10.70
CA GLU A 433 -51.33 10.07 -9.66
C GLU A 433 -52.69 9.63 -10.27
N GLY A 434 -53.38 8.70 -9.60
CA GLY A 434 -54.75 8.30 -9.98
C GLY A 434 -55.07 6.81 -9.91
N GLY A 435 -54.08 5.95 -9.68
CA GLY A 435 -54.25 4.51 -9.43
C GLY A 435 -53.41 4.04 -8.23
N ALA A 436 -53.61 2.79 -7.77
CA ALA A 436 -52.75 2.20 -6.75
C ALA A 436 -51.28 2.29 -7.22
N ALA A 437 -50.37 2.72 -6.33
CA ALA A 437 -48.96 2.82 -6.66
C ALA A 437 -48.47 1.48 -7.23
N PRO A 438 -47.82 1.46 -8.41
CA PRO A 438 -47.38 0.21 -9.01
C PRO A 438 -46.40 -0.50 -8.06
N ASP A 439 -46.58 -1.80 -7.86
CA ASP A 439 -45.62 -2.63 -7.12
C ASP A 439 -44.35 -2.77 -7.97
N ILE A 440 -43.37 -1.90 -7.69
CA ILE A 440 -42.08 -1.85 -8.38
C ILE A 440 -41.08 -2.72 -7.63
N THR A 441 -40.52 -3.71 -8.33
CA THR A 441 -39.40 -4.51 -7.83
C THR A 441 -38.17 -4.26 -8.69
N LEU A 442 -37.00 -4.26 -8.05
CA LEU A 442 -35.71 -3.98 -8.68
C LEU A 442 -34.84 -5.23 -8.60
N GLU A 443 -34.27 -5.63 -9.74
CA GLU A 443 -33.43 -6.82 -9.83
C GLU A 443 -32.06 -6.45 -10.42
N MET A 444 -30.99 -6.77 -9.70
CA MET A 444 -29.62 -6.57 -10.19
C MET A 444 -29.21 -7.73 -11.08
N GLY A 445 -28.57 -7.42 -12.21
CA GLY A 445 -28.04 -8.40 -13.15
C GLY A 445 -26.65 -8.02 -13.66
N SER A 446 -25.98 -9.04 -14.22
CA SER A 446 -24.77 -8.90 -15.03
C SER A 446 -25.08 -8.58 -16.49
#